data_AF-A0A835XYF4-F1
#
_entry.id   AF-A0A835XYF4-F1
#
_cell.length_a   1.000
_cell.length_b   1.000
_cell.length_c   1.000
_cell.angle_alpha   90.00
_cell.angle_beta   90.00
_cell.angle_gamma   90.00
#
_symmetry.space_group_name_H-M   'P 1'
#
loop_
_entity.id
_entity.type
_entity.pdbx_description
1 polymer ?
#
loop_
_entity_poly.entity_id
_entity_poly.type
_entity_poly.pdbx_seq_one_letter_code
_entity_poly.pdbx_strand_id
1 'polypeptide(L)'
;MPHGALILDPRNFGNSSTWTNRTDAAFALHYAALEAGRFVQELEAEVLLLLTPHGLALPRAFVLYDNPTAEGSVDVGSWLPCSFPPCSYAASAAVSTPLTQRLDAALRAGGAEVTTISAFGPPGNGSLPLPLGWAEVIPLWFIDRAYDSTDDSKGGVGGGGGGRGQRGSGSAPSGRGPGEGDGVKAEAKAEGAAGGGVGAAAAAREERWEAQSGVSGWRRRAAEQQRRQLNSRRSAVATADAKAAESQDRIRATRSRSRTDASSGSANGRSSKSRSRSRSGPMGSMPDLMIMGMPSRRYEHAATMVSELLTLGHDLFRFLDPLDERIAIVVSADLAHTWDPHGPYGWSAAAEKFDAAAALWAREMDREALLRDAARAVGEAKSCGFPGLVILQGLIDKVKPDNLHNIMLECGHPSYYGMMAAIFDFQGDA
;
A
#
# COMPACT_ATOMS: atom_id res chain seq x y z
N MET A 1 4.29 5.14 -1.69
CA MET A 1 3.97 5.64 -0.34
C MET A 1 5.19 5.46 0.55
N PRO A 2 5.51 6.41 1.42
CA PRO A 2 6.63 6.27 2.35
C PRO A 2 6.28 5.33 3.51
N HIS A 3 7.31 4.88 4.22
CA HIS A 3 7.21 4.04 5.42
C HIS A 3 8.01 4.59 6.61
N GLY A 4 8.27 5.89 6.63
CA GLY A 4 8.77 6.58 7.80
C GLY A 4 7.75 6.62 8.94
N ALA A 5 8.10 6.12 10.12
CA ALA A 5 7.23 6.17 11.30
C ALA A 5 6.80 7.60 11.70
N LEU A 6 7.59 8.60 11.31
CA LEU A 6 7.33 10.02 11.55
C LEU A 6 5.98 10.50 11.01
N ILE A 7 5.50 9.89 9.94
CA ILE A 7 4.27 10.33 9.30
C ILE A 7 3.04 9.66 9.91
N LEU A 8 3.15 8.61 10.74
CA LEU A 8 1.98 7.99 11.36
C LEU A 8 1.23 8.98 12.28
N ASP A 9 1.99 9.73 13.08
CA ASP A 9 1.49 10.87 13.85
C ASP A 9 2.56 11.96 13.97
N PRO A 10 2.54 12.96 13.06
CA PRO A 10 3.51 14.06 13.05
C PRO A 10 3.55 14.89 14.34
N ARG A 11 2.54 14.81 15.22
CA ARG A 11 2.54 15.52 16.51
C ARG A 11 3.59 14.95 17.47
N ASN A 12 3.95 13.68 17.31
CA ASN A 12 5.05 13.05 18.04
C ASN A 12 6.43 13.56 17.57
N PHE A 13 6.47 14.40 16.53
CA PHE A 13 7.69 14.97 15.98
C PHE A 13 7.83 16.47 16.29
N GLY A 14 8.84 16.81 17.10
CA GLY A 14 9.32 18.18 17.28
C GLY A 14 8.44 19.06 18.19
N ASN A 15 8.69 19.04 19.50
CA ASN A 15 8.16 20.03 20.45
C ASN A 15 9.10 21.23 20.68
N SER A 16 10.10 21.41 19.81
CA SER A 16 11.07 22.51 19.89
C SER A 16 10.86 23.51 18.77
N SER A 17 10.87 24.80 19.11
CA SER A 17 10.74 25.95 18.20
C SER A 17 11.79 26.01 17.09
N THR A 18 12.80 25.14 17.12
CA THR A 18 13.89 25.04 16.13
C THR A 18 13.56 24.17 14.91
N TRP A 19 12.45 23.41 14.91
CA TRP A 19 12.16 22.39 13.88
C TRP A 19 10.93 22.65 13.02
N THR A 20 10.39 23.87 13.01
CA THR A 20 9.11 24.20 12.37
C THR A 20 8.98 23.69 10.94
N ASN A 21 9.99 23.89 10.08
CA ASN A 21 9.96 23.40 8.70
C ASN A 21 9.97 21.86 8.59
N ARG A 22 10.67 21.16 9.50
CA ARG A 22 10.70 19.69 9.50
C ARG A 22 9.37 19.10 9.99
N THR A 23 8.74 19.74 10.98
CA THR A 23 7.39 19.39 11.44
C THR A 23 6.36 19.63 10.35
N ASP A 24 6.43 20.75 9.63
CA ASP A 24 5.52 21.05 8.51
C ASP A 24 5.63 20.00 7.39
N ALA A 25 6.85 19.57 7.04
CA ALA A 25 7.07 18.50 6.07
C ALA A 25 6.48 17.15 6.53
N ALA A 26 6.60 16.80 7.81
CA ALA A 26 6.00 15.58 8.36
C ALA A 26 4.47 15.60 8.27
N PHE A 27 3.83 16.74 8.57
CA PHE A 27 2.38 16.91 8.38
C PHE A 27 1.97 16.82 6.92
N ALA A 28 2.68 17.49 6.02
CA ALA A 28 2.36 17.44 4.59
C ALA A 28 2.45 16.00 4.04
N LEU A 29 3.49 15.25 4.43
CA LEU A 29 3.65 13.85 4.04
C LEU A 29 2.59 12.93 4.66
N HIS A 30 2.16 13.19 5.90
CA HIS A 30 1.05 12.48 6.54
C HIS A 30 -0.25 12.65 5.74
N TYR A 31 -0.61 13.88 5.38
CA TYR A 31 -1.82 14.14 4.58
C TYR A 31 -1.70 13.54 3.18
N ALA A 32 -0.52 13.61 2.56
CA ALA A 32 -0.27 12.97 1.28
C ALA A 32 -0.39 11.43 1.34
N ALA A 33 -0.03 10.80 2.47
CA ALA A 33 -0.21 9.37 2.66
C ALA A 33 -1.68 8.99 2.91
N LEU A 34 -2.42 9.80 3.70
CA LEU A 34 -3.88 9.66 3.83
C LEU A 34 -4.57 9.78 2.47
N GLU A 35 -4.12 10.71 1.65
CA GLU A 35 -4.62 10.94 0.30
C GLU A 35 -4.39 9.74 -0.63
N ALA A 36 -3.18 9.17 -0.60
CA ALA A 36 -2.90 7.96 -1.36
C ALA A 36 -3.79 6.78 -0.91
N GLY A 37 -4.07 6.65 0.40
CA GLY A 37 -5.03 5.68 0.91
C GLY A 37 -6.45 5.89 0.39
N ARG A 38 -6.93 7.14 0.42
CA ARG A 38 -8.24 7.52 -0.17
C ARG A 38 -8.31 7.20 -1.66
N PHE A 39 -7.24 7.45 -2.41
CA PHE A 39 -7.20 7.12 -3.84
C PHE A 39 -7.35 5.60 -4.10
N VAL A 40 -6.66 4.76 -3.32
CA VAL A 40 -6.81 3.29 -3.42
C VAL A 40 -8.25 2.85 -3.13
N GLN A 41 -8.89 3.48 -2.14
CA GLN A 41 -10.29 3.23 -1.84
C GLN A 41 -11.23 3.68 -2.97
N GLU A 42 -11.06 4.90 -3.49
CA GLU A 42 -11.86 5.46 -4.59
C GLU A 42 -11.70 4.64 -5.88
N LEU A 43 -10.54 4.01 -6.10
CA LEU A 43 -10.32 3.04 -7.17
C LEU A 43 -11.17 1.77 -7.01
N GLU A 44 -11.73 1.53 -5.82
CA GLU A 44 -12.40 0.30 -5.42
C GLU A 44 -11.51 -0.92 -5.73
N ALA A 45 -10.21 -0.86 -5.42
CA ALA A 45 -9.28 -1.93 -5.75
C ALA A 45 -9.77 -3.29 -5.20
N GLU A 46 -9.70 -4.34 -6.03
CA GLU A 46 -9.98 -5.73 -5.63
C GLU A 46 -8.71 -6.42 -5.16
N VAL A 47 -7.56 -6.04 -5.74
CA VAL A 47 -6.25 -6.60 -5.44
C VAL A 47 -5.24 -5.48 -5.22
N LEU A 48 -4.40 -5.62 -4.19
CA LEU A 48 -3.32 -4.68 -3.89
C LEU A 48 -1.97 -5.40 -3.92
N LEU A 49 -1.11 -5.07 -4.88
CA LEU A 49 0.28 -5.52 -4.89
C LEU A 49 1.14 -4.56 -4.06
N LEU A 50 1.64 -5.01 -2.92
CA LEU A 50 2.56 -4.28 -2.07
C LEU A 50 4.01 -4.70 -2.37
N LEU A 51 4.81 -3.77 -2.87
CA LEU A 51 6.26 -3.93 -2.99
C LEU A 51 6.93 -3.33 -1.76
N THR A 52 7.72 -4.13 -1.04
CA THR A 52 8.31 -3.72 0.23
C THR A 52 9.82 -3.97 0.31
N PRO A 53 10.61 -2.98 0.71
CA PRO A 53 12.04 -3.15 0.89
C PRO A 53 12.40 -3.73 2.26
N HIS A 54 11.53 -3.69 3.28
CA HIS A 54 11.86 -4.18 4.64
C HIS A 54 11.01 -5.36 5.11
N GLY A 55 10.44 -6.11 4.17
CA GLY A 55 9.75 -7.36 4.46
C GLY A 55 10.69 -8.54 4.64
N LEU A 56 10.12 -9.73 4.62
CA LEU A 56 10.86 -10.97 4.51
C LEU A 56 11.71 -10.92 3.24
N ALA A 57 13.02 -11.09 3.43
CA ALA A 57 13.99 -10.96 2.37
C ALA A 57 14.93 -12.17 2.35
N LEU A 58 15.22 -12.65 1.15
CA LEU A 58 16.31 -13.60 0.91
C LEU A 58 17.54 -12.86 0.38
N PRO A 59 18.73 -13.46 0.47
CA PRO A 59 19.95 -12.83 -0.06
C PRO A 59 19.85 -12.42 -1.52
N ARG A 60 19.19 -13.24 -2.34
CA ARG A 60 19.19 -13.08 -3.80
C ARG A 60 17.81 -12.95 -4.43
N ALA A 61 16.86 -13.78 -4.02
CA ALA A 61 15.55 -13.87 -4.65
C ALA A 61 14.54 -12.87 -4.09
N PHE A 62 13.64 -12.40 -4.94
CA PHE A 62 12.40 -11.73 -4.51
C PHE A 62 11.50 -12.75 -3.80
N VAL A 63 10.76 -12.31 -2.79
CA VAL A 63 9.96 -13.19 -1.94
C VAL A 63 8.49 -12.82 -2.03
N LEU A 64 7.63 -13.79 -2.35
CA LEU A 64 6.18 -13.65 -2.38
C LEU A 64 5.56 -14.35 -1.15
N TYR A 65 4.65 -13.67 -0.46
CA TYR A 65 4.02 -14.19 0.77
C TYR A 65 2.84 -15.11 0.42
N ASP A 66 2.85 -16.36 0.89
CA ASP A 66 1.88 -17.40 0.52
C ASP A 66 1.11 -18.01 1.71
N ASN A 67 0.98 -17.25 2.82
CA ASN A 67 -0.02 -17.53 3.85
C ASN A 67 -1.32 -16.77 3.51
N PRO A 68 -2.51 -17.25 3.90
CA PRO A 68 -3.79 -16.59 3.59
C PRO A 68 -4.01 -15.26 4.33
N THR A 69 -3.22 -15.01 5.37
CA THR A 69 -3.28 -13.83 6.22
C THR A 69 -1.87 -13.31 6.48
N ALA A 70 -1.75 -12.00 6.66
CA ALA A 70 -0.54 -11.36 7.15
C ALA A 70 -0.90 -10.28 8.18
N GLU A 71 -0.11 -10.17 9.25
CA GLU A 71 -0.35 -9.19 10.31
C GLU A 71 0.96 -8.68 10.91
N GLY A 72 0.93 -7.47 11.43
CA GLY A 72 2.06 -6.91 12.16
C GLY A 72 1.70 -5.63 12.87
N SER A 73 2.64 -5.15 13.67
CA SER A 73 2.52 -3.88 14.35
C SER A 73 3.85 -3.15 14.40
N VAL A 74 3.76 -1.83 14.50
CA VAL A 74 4.85 -0.90 14.68
C VAL A 74 4.64 -0.17 15.99
N ASP A 75 5.63 -0.19 16.86
CA ASP A 75 5.70 0.69 18.03
C ASP A 75 6.66 1.85 17.73
N VAL A 76 6.11 3.04 17.54
CA VAL A 76 6.91 4.24 17.22
C VAL A 76 7.65 4.79 18.43
N GLY A 77 7.27 4.39 19.65
CA GLY A 77 7.89 4.84 20.90
C GLY A 77 9.37 4.44 21.01
N SER A 78 9.79 3.44 20.24
CA SER A 78 11.19 3.00 20.15
C SER A 78 12.06 3.91 19.27
N TRP A 79 11.46 4.77 18.44
CA TRP A 79 12.18 5.65 17.50
C TRP A 79 11.96 7.13 17.78
N LEU A 80 10.80 7.47 18.33
CA LEU A 80 10.35 8.84 18.53
C LEU A 80 9.68 8.96 19.90
N PRO A 81 9.76 10.11 20.58
CA PRO A 81 8.97 10.36 21.77
C PRO A 81 7.48 10.25 21.45
N CYS A 82 6.79 9.25 22.01
CA CYS A 82 5.36 9.13 21.85
C CYS A 82 4.63 9.94 22.92
N SER A 83 4.45 11.24 22.65
CA SER A 83 3.71 12.16 23.53
C SER A 83 2.21 12.16 23.23
N PHE A 84 1.82 11.70 22.04
CA PHE A 84 0.46 11.65 21.53
C PHE A 84 0.11 10.20 21.18
N PRO A 85 -0.57 9.46 22.07
CA PRO A 85 -1.02 8.10 21.78
C PRO A 85 -2.12 8.10 20.68
N PRO A 86 -2.24 7.00 19.91
CA PRO A 86 -1.57 5.71 20.10
C PRO A 86 -0.09 5.70 19.64
N CYS A 87 0.74 4.91 20.32
CA CYS A 87 2.16 4.70 19.98
C CYS A 87 2.39 3.43 19.17
N SER A 88 1.37 2.58 19.09
CA SER A 88 1.42 1.33 18.34
C SER A 88 0.35 1.34 17.25
N TYR A 89 0.77 0.95 16.06
CA TYR A 89 -0.02 0.95 14.85
C TYR A 89 0.03 -0.45 14.28
N ALA A 90 -1.13 -1.04 13.99
CA ALA A 90 -1.23 -2.39 13.48
C ALA A 90 -1.84 -2.40 12.08
N ALA A 91 -1.47 -3.41 11.30
CA ALA A 91 -2.11 -3.73 10.04
C ALA A 91 -2.33 -5.24 9.97
N SER A 92 -3.48 -5.62 9.43
CA SER A 92 -3.82 -7.01 9.11
C SER A 92 -4.47 -7.04 7.74
N ALA A 93 -4.18 -8.08 6.97
CA ALA A 93 -4.67 -8.18 5.61
C ALA A 93 -4.86 -9.64 5.18
N ALA A 94 -5.91 -9.87 4.37
CA ALA A 94 -6.07 -11.09 3.62
C ALA A 94 -5.09 -11.10 2.44
N VAL A 95 -4.45 -12.25 2.19
CA VAL A 95 -3.50 -12.43 1.09
C VAL A 95 -4.09 -13.43 0.10
N SER A 96 -4.10 -13.05 -1.18
CA SER A 96 -4.63 -13.90 -2.24
C SER A 96 -3.60 -14.96 -2.66
N THR A 97 -3.50 -16.06 -1.90
CA THR A 97 -2.58 -17.17 -2.24
C THR A 97 -2.75 -17.70 -3.67
N PRO A 98 -3.97 -17.81 -4.26
CA PRO A 98 -4.10 -18.28 -5.64
C PRO A 98 -3.51 -17.28 -6.67
N LEU A 99 -3.66 -15.97 -6.43
CA LEU A 99 -3.06 -14.95 -7.30
C LEU A 99 -1.55 -14.88 -7.10
N THR A 100 -1.08 -14.96 -5.85
CA THR A 100 0.35 -15.03 -5.53
C THR A 100 1.05 -16.19 -6.24
N GLN A 101 0.46 -17.39 -6.21
CA GLN A 101 1.03 -18.58 -6.87
C GLN A 101 1.04 -18.45 -8.41
N ARG A 102 0.00 -17.82 -8.99
CA ARG A 102 -0.03 -17.52 -10.42
C ARG A 102 1.03 -16.48 -10.81
N LEU A 103 1.22 -15.46 -9.98
CA LEU A 103 2.23 -14.43 -10.17
C LEU A 103 3.64 -15.04 -10.13
N ASP A 104 3.92 -15.84 -9.10
CA ASP A 104 5.18 -16.58 -8.97
C ASP A 104 5.50 -17.41 -10.23
N ALA A 105 4.55 -18.21 -10.69
CA ALA A 105 4.73 -19.01 -11.91
C ALA A 105 5.01 -18.14 -13.15
N ALA A 106 4.29 -17.03 -13.31
CA ALA A 106 4.45 -16.12 -14.44
C ALA A 106 5.82 -15.41 -14.43
N LEU A 107 6.28 -14.96 -13.26
CA LEU A 107 7.56 -14.29 -13.07
C LEU A 107 8.73 -15.25 -13.28
N ARG A 108 8.67 -16.48 -12.73
CA ARG A 108 9.69 -17.52 -12.99
C ARG A 108 9.76 -17.90 -14.46
N ALA A 109 8.62 -17.96 -15.16
CA ALA A 109 8.60 -18.19 -16.60
C ALA A 109 9.23 -17.04 -17.41
N GLY A 110 9.23 -15.82 -16.86
CA GLY A 110 9.98 -14.66 -17.38
C GLY A 110 11.47 -14.68 -17.03
N GLY A 111 11.93 -15.62 -16.20
CA GLY A 111 13.32 -15.75 -15.76
C GLY A 111 13.67 -14.97 -14.49
N ALA A 112 12.69 -14.38 -13.80
CA ALA A 112 12.93 -13.68 -12.54
C ALA A 112 13.36 -14.63 -11.42
N GLU A 113 14.34 -14.22 -10.61
CA GLU A 113 14.78 -14.94 -9.40
C GLU A 113 13.77 -14.66 -8.27
N VAL A 114 12.61 -15.35 -8.30
CA VAL A 114 11.51 -15.19 -7.32
C VAL A 114 11.17 -16.54 -6.67
N THR A 115 10.78 -16.49 -5.40
CA THR A 115 10.22 -17.64 -4.67
C THR A 115 9.04 -17.24 -3.82
N THR A 116 8.16 -18.18 -3.53
CA THR A 116 7.14 -18.02 -2.48
C THR A 116 7.70 -18.47 -1.13
N ILE A 117 7.19 -17.87 -0.05
CA ILE A 117 7.39 -18.34 1.32
C ILE A 117 6.03 -18.59 1.96
N SER A 118 5.91 -19.73 2.62
CA SER A 118 4.83 -20.01 3.55
C SER A 118 5.42 -20.46 4.89
N ALA A 119 4.82 -20.01 5.98
CA ALA A 119 5.30 -20.28 7.33
C ALA A 119 4.22 -20.95 8.18
N PHE A 120 4.66 -21.67 9.21
CA PHE A 120 3.78 -22.34 10.19
C PHE A 120 2.84 -23.39 9.58
N GLY A 121 3.21 -23.95 8.42
CA GLY A 121 2.56 -25.09 7.79
C GLY A 121 1.11 -24.83 7.35
N PRO A 122 0.87 -24.06 6.27
CA PRO A 122 -0.48 -23.93 5.72
C PRO A 122 -1.05 -25.12 4.91
N PRO A 123 -0.42 -26.31 4.70
CA PRO A 123 -1.18 -27.45 4.18
C PRO A 123 -2.01 -28.07 5.30
N GLY A 124 -3.30 -27.70 5.35
CA GLY A 124 -4.27 -28.22 6.31
C GLY A 124 -5.36 -27.23 6.79
N ASN A 125 -5.58 -26.12 6.08
CA ASN A 125 -6.45 -24.99 6.51
C ASN A 125 -5.89 -24.15 7.68
N GLY A 126 -4.57 -24.11 7.88
CA GLY A 126 -3.97 -23.21 8.87
C GLY A 126 -4.17 -21.73 8.48
N SER A 127 -4.53 -20.89 9.44
CA SER A 127 -4.75 -19.44 9.26
C SER A 127 -3.73 -18.58 10.00
N LEU A 128 -2.58 -19.16 10.38
CA LEU A 128 -1.53 -18.41 11.06
C LEU A 128 -0.94 -17.37 10.10
N PRO A 129 -0.89 -16.10 10.49
CA PRO A 129 -0.46 -15.03 9.61
C PRO A 129 1.04 -15.00 9.42
N LEU A 130 1.48 -14.55 8.24
CA LEU A 130 2.87 -14.13 8.05
C LEU A 130 3.10 -12.77 8.72
N PRO A 131 4.30 -12.54 9.30
CA PRO A 131 4.60 -11.28 9.95
C PRO A 131 4.77 -10.15 8.92
N LEU A 132 4.18 -9.00 9.24
CA LEU A 132 4.42 -7.72 8.58
C LEU A 132 5.40 -6.89 9.43
N GLY A 133 6.39 -6.29 8.77
CA GLY A 133 7.30 -5.30 9.35
C GLY A 133 6.78 -3.88 9.14
N TRP A 134 7.59 -2.89 9.54
CA TRP A 134 7.16 -1.48 9.50
C TRP A 134 6.90 -0.98 8.08
N ALA A 135 7.66 -1.46 7.09
CA ALA A 135 7.52 -1.04 5.71
C ALA A 135 6.25 -1.58 5.04
N GLU A 136 5.65 -2.63 5.58
CA GLU A 136 4.32 -3.07 5.16
C GLU A 136 3.23 -2.39 6.00
N VAL A 137 3.40 -2.39 7.33
CA VAL A 137 2.39 -1.89 8.27
C VAL A 137 2.07 -0.41 8.02
N ILE A 138 3.06 0.45 7.80
CA ILE A 138 2.83 1.89 7.69
C ILE A 138 1.99 2.25 6.46
N PRO A 139 2.34 1.85 5.22
CA PRO A 139 1.47 2.09 4.06
C PRO A 139 0.09 1.45 4.20
N LEU A 140 0.03 0.20 4.70
CA LEU A 140 -1.24 -0.49 4.87
C LEU A 140 -2.15 0.20 5.88
N TRP A 141 -1.61 0.75 6.96
CA TRP A 141 -2.39 1.52 7.94
C TRP A 141 -3.05 2.75 7.31
N PHE A 142 -2.35 3.50 6.46
CA PHE A 142 -2.95 4.65 5.77
C PHE A 142 -4.07 4.24 4.81
N ILE A 143 -3.90 3.11 4.13
CA ILE A 143 -4.90 2.57 3.21
C ILE A 143 -6.13 2.10 4.00
N ASP A 144 -5.92 1.29 5.03
CA ASP A 144 -6.97 0.73 5.90
C ASP A 144 -7.85 1.82 6.52
N ARG A 145 -7.24 2.92 6.99
CA ARG A 145 -7.97 4.09 7.50
C ARG A 145 -8.96 4.69 6.52
N ALA A 146 -8.67 4.66 5.22
CA ALA A 146 -9.60 5.17 4.22
C ALA A 146 -10.88 4.33 4.22
N TYR A 147 -10.75 3.00 4.32
CA TYR A 147 -11.88 2.06 4.37
C TYR A 147 -12.68 2.17 5.67
N ASP A 148 -12.03 2.32 6.83
CA ASP A 148 -12.70 2.52 8.13
C ASP A 148 -13.55 3.81 8.17
N SER A 149 -13.07 4.90 7.55
CA SER A 149 -13.72 6.21 7.60
C SER A 149 -15.10 6.29 6.93
N THR A 150 -15.53 5.24 6.22
CA THR A 150 -16.83 5.20 5.55
C THR A 150 -17.98 4.71 6.43
N ASP A 151 -17.69 4.07 7.57
CA ASP A 151 -18.72 3.62 8.51
C ASP A 151 -19.27 4.78 9.39
N ASP A 152 -18.52 5.88 9.51
CA ASP A 152 -18.93 7.09 10.24
C ASP A 152 -19.97 7.95 9.50
N SER A 153 -20.23 7.68 8.21
CA SER A 153 -21.28 8.36 7.44
C SER A 153 -22.72 8.01 7.88
N LYS A 154 -22.87 7.15 8.91
CA LYS A 154 -24.14 6.84 9.57
C LYS A 154 -24.27 7.29 11.03
N GLY A 155 -23.29 7.99 11.60
CA GLY A 155 -23.33 8.38 13.02
C GLY A 155 -22.72 9.75 13.27
N GLY A 156 -23.55 10.76 13.53
CA GLY A 156 -23.07 12.07 13.94
C GLY A 156 -22.29 12.03 15.26
N VAL A 157 -21.27 12.89 15.34
CA VAL A 157 -20.71 13.55 16.53
C VAL A 157 -20.71 12.71 17.83
N GLY A 158 -19.53 12.18 18.18
CA GLY A 158 -19.16 11.74 19.53
C GLY A 158 -17.90 10.88 19.44
N GLY A 159 -16.73 11.31 19.90
CA GLY A 159 -16.44 11.40 21.34
C GLY A 159 -15.93 10.03 21.80
N GLY A 160 -14.65 9.97 22.18
CA GLY A 160 -13.90 8.72 22.37
C GLY A 160 -14.54 7.66 23.29
N GLY A 161 -14.17 6.41 23.02
CA GLY A 161 -14.34 5.26 23.90
C GLY A 161 -13.50 4.12 23.32
N GLY A 162 -12.54 3.53 24.01
CA GLY A 162 -12.64 3.03 25.38
C GLY A 162 -12.61 1.51 25.27
N GLY A 163 -11.47 0.92 25.62
CA GLY A 163 -11.16 -0.50 25.42
C GLY A 163 -12.20 -1.46 26.00
N ARG A 164 -12.45 -2.54 25.26
CA ARG A 164 -13.13 -3.72 25.79
C ARG A 164 -12.13 -4.57 26.56
N GLY A 165 -12.18 -4.44 27.89
CA GLY A 165 -11.55 -5.39 28.80
C GLY A 165 -12.27 -6.74 28.78
N GLN A 166 -11.51 -7.83 28.74
CA GLN A 166 -11.95 -9.12 29.23
C GLN A 166 -11.31 -9.40 30.59
N ARG A 167 -12.18 -9.71 31.56
CA ARG A 167 -11.85 -10.18 32.90
C ARG A 167 -11.74 -11.71 32.90
N GLY A 168 -10.90 -12.22 33.80
CA GLY A 168 -10.86 -13.61 34.26
C GLY A 168 -9.49 -14.23 33.97
N SER A 169 -8.75 -14.84 34.88
CA SER A 169 -9.02 -15.35 36.22
C SER A 169 -7.69 -15.54 36.95
N GLY A 170 -7.69 -15.39 38.27
CA GLY A 170 -6.49 -15.30 39.09
C GLY A 170 -5.77 -16.63 39.35
N SER A 171 -4.54 -16.50 39.85
CA SER A 171 -3.91 -17.39 40.84
C SER A 171 -2.68 -16.67 41.41
N ALA A 172 -2.66 -16.50 42.73
CA ALA A 172 -1.52 -16.00 43.50
C ALA A 172 -0.42 -17.07 43.60
N PRO A 173 0.79 -16.73 44.08
CA PRO A 173 1.00 -16.89 45.52
C PRO A 173 1.83 -15.81 46.21
N SER A 174 1.70 -15.87 47.53
CA SER A 174 2.24 -15.12 48.67
C SER A 174 3.76 -14.94 48.76
N GLY A 175 4.18 -13.82 49.35
CA GLY A 175 5.48 -13.64 50.02
C GLY A 175 5.52 -12.34 50.83
N ARG A 176 5.92 -12.41 52.11
CA ARG A 176 5.84 -11.37 53.16
C ARG A 176 6.96 -10.31 53.07
N GLY A 177 6.71 -9.07 53.55
CA GLY A 177 7.67 -7.95 53.69
C GLY A 177 8.59 -8.03 54.94
N PRO A 178 9.07 -6.92 55.57
CA PRO A 178 8.99 -5.47 55.24
C PRO A 178 10.31 -4.65 55.44
N GLY A 179 10.26 -3.34 55.20
CA GLY A 179 11.20 -2.28 55.66
C GLY A 179 11.12 -1.02 54.75
N GLU A 180 10.40 0.05 55.11
CA GLU A 180 10.86 1.30 55.81
C GLU A 180 12.14 1.89 55.21
N GLY A 181 12.31 3.18 54.84
CA GLY A 181 11.56 4.45 54.84
C GLY A 181 12.40 5.42 53.97
N ASP A 182 11.85 6.34 53.19
CA ASP A 182 11.71 7.80 53.42
C ASP A 182 11.68 8.39 51.98
N GLY A 183 10.83 9.32 51.55
CA GLY A 183 10.42 10.54 52.22
C GLY A 183 10.92 11.76 51.42
N VAL A 184 10.45 11.97 50.17
CA VAL A 184 10.54 13.29 49.50
C VAL A 184 9.22 13.59 48.78
N LYS A 185 8.50 14.57 49.33
CA LYS A 185 7.34 15.21 48.72
C LYS A 185 7.82 16.10 47.56
N ALA A 186 7.29 15.87 46.36
CA ALA A 186 7.25 16.88 45.31
C ALA A 186 5.79 17.05 44.88
N GLU A 187 5.27 18.26 45.10
CA GLU A 187 3.93 18.67 44.73
C GLU A 187 3.78 18.65 43.21
N ALA A 188 3.00 17.71 42.68
CA ALA A 188 2.51 17.76 41.31
C ALA A 188 1.37 18.77 41.23
N LYS A 189 1.65 19.98 40.76
CA LYS A 189 0.63 20.88 40.22
C LYS A 189 0.07 20.26 38.94
N ALA A 190 -1.21 19.96 38.98
CA ALA A 190 -1.98 19.52 37.83
C ALA A 190 -2.08 20.65 36.78
N GLU A 191 -1.46 20.45 35.62
CA GLU A 191 -1.84 21.14 34.38
C GLU A 191 -2.72 20.21 33.55
N GLY A 192 -4.01 20.20 33.89
CA GLY A 192 -5.05 19.73 33.00
C GLY A 192 -5.60 20.91 32.20
N ALA A 193 -5.11 21.12 30.97
CA ALA A 193 -5.79 21.82 29.86
C ALA A 193 -4.83 22.10 28.67
N ALA A 194 -4.42 21.07 27.92
CA ALA A 194 -3.66 21.29 26.66
C ALA A 194 -4.13 20.43 25.48
N GLY A 195 -5.23 19.67 25.61
CA GLY A 195 -5.72 18.79 24.53
C GLY A 195 -6.45 19.49 23.38
N GLY A 196 -7.04 20.67 23.63
CA GLY A 196 -7.90 21.34 22.63
C GLY A 196 -7.16 22.12 21.54
N GLY A 197 -6.00 22.71 21.86
CA GLY A 197 -5.28 23.59 20.94
C GLY A 197 -4.53 22.87 19.82
N VAL A 198 -3.99 21.68 20.11
CA VAL A 198 -3.18 20.91 19.15
C VAL A 198 -4.05 20.29 18.05
N GLY A 199 -5.26 19.85 18.38
CA GLY A 199 -6.22 19.31 17.41
C GLY A 199 -6.71 20.35 16.40
N ALA A 200 -7.03 21.56 16.87
CA ALA A 200 -7.44 22.66 15.99
C ALA A 200 -6.30 23.11 15.05
N ALA A 201 -5.05 23.10 15.52
CA ALA A 201 -3.88 23.40 14.71
C ALA A 201 -3.61 22.34 13.63
N ALA A 202 -3.83 21.05 13.91
CA ALA A 202 -3.73 19.99 12.92
C ALA A 202 -4.82 20.12 11.85
N ALA A 203 -6.09 20.34 12.24
CA ALA A 203 -7.18 20.54 11.28
C ALA A 203 -6.92 21.72 10.32
N ALA A 204 -6.44 22.85 10.85
CA ALA A 204 -6.08 24.01 10.02
C ALA A 204 -4.90 23.75 9.07
N ARG A 205 -4.01 22.80 9.40
CA ARG A 205 -2.89 22.38 8.52
C ARG A 205 -3.38 21.49 7.38
N GLU A 206 -4.33 20.60 7.64
CA GLU A 206 -4.97 19.77 6.62
C GLU A 206 -5.66 20.64 5.56
N GLU A 207 -6.52 21.56 5.98
CA GLU A 207 -7.23 22.48 5.08
C GLU A 207 -6.26 23.31 4.23
N ARG A 208 -5.16 23.77 4.84
CA ARG A 208 -4.11 24.51 4.12
C ARG A 208 -3.41 23.65 3.08
N TRP A 209 -3.06 22.41 3.43
CA TRP A 209 -2.39 21.48 2.52
C TRP A 209 -3.29 21.13 1.33
N GLU A 210 -4.56 20.82 1.56
CA GLU A 210 -5.52 20.53 0.48
C GLU A 210 -5.69 21.70 -0.50
N ALA A 211 -5.69 22.94 0.01
CA ALA A 211 -5.77 24.15 -0.82
C ALA A 211 -4.52 24.37 -1.68
N GLN A 212 -3.34 23.92 -1.22
CA GLN A 212 -2.04 24.16 -1.87
C GLN A 212 -1.63 23.05 -2.83
N SER A 213 -2.01 21.80 -2.55
CA SER A 213 -1.53 20.62 -3.28
C SER A 213 -2.17 20.42 -4.65
N GLY A 214 -3.26 21.12 -4.98
CA GLY A 214 -4.00 20.95 -6.25
C GLY A 214 -4.72 19.60 -6.38
N VAL A 215 -4.69 18.78 -5.32
CA VAL A 215 -5.22 17.41 -5.25
C VAL A 215 -6.71 17.36 -5.57
N SER A 216 -7.50 18.33 -5.10
CA SER A 216 -8.95 18.38 -5.37
C SER A 216 -9.30 18.54 -6.86
N GLY A 217 -8.44 19.21 -7.63
CA GLY A 217 -8.58 19.32 -9.08
C GLY A 217 -8.23 18.02 -9.79
N TRP A 218 -7.18 17.35 -9.32
CA TRP A 218 -6.76 16.06 -9.85
C TRP A 218 -7.76 14.95 -9.54
N ARG A 219 -8.27 14.82 -8.31
CA ARG A 219 -9.28 13.83 -7.93
C ARG A 219 -10.52 13.91 -8.81
N ARG A 220 -11.01 15.11 -9.09
CA ARG A 220 -12.17 15.29 -9.98
C ARG A 220 -11.91 14.72 -11.37
N ARG A 221 -10.71 14.91 -11.92
CA ARG A 221 -10.33 14.36 -13.23
C ARG A 221 -10.21 12.85 -13.20
N ALA A 222 -9.50 12.31 -12.20
CA ALA A 222 -9.33 10.86 -12.02
C ALA A 222 -10.68 10.15 -11.83
N ALA A 223 -11.53 10.65 -10.93
CA ALA A 223 -12.86 10.08 -10.67
C ALA A 223 -13.80 10.17 -11.89
N GLU A 224 -13.76 11.27 -12.65
CA GLU A 224 -14.55 11.42 -13.87
C GLU A 224 -14.10 10.43 -14.96
N GLN A 225 -12.79 10.26 -15.11
CA GLN A 225 -12.18 9.30 -16.03
C GLN A 225 -12.54 7.87 -15.66
N GLN A 226 -12.37 7.47 -14.39
CA GLN A 226 -12.77 6.16 -13.87
C GLN A 226 -14.27 5.89 -14.08
N ARG A 227 -15.15 6.88 -13.84
CA ARG A 227 -16.60 6.75 -14.10
C ARG A 227 -16.92 6.54 -15.59
N ARG A 228 -16.31 7.31 -16.48
CA ARG A 228 -16.48 7.16 -17.93
C ARG A 228 -16.08 5.75 -18.38
N GLN A 229 -15.03 5.21 -17.78
CA GLN A 229 -14.46 3.90 -18.12
C GLN A 229 -15.29 2.72 -17.58
N LEU A 230 -15.75 2.80 -16.32
CA LEU A 230 -16.69 1.82 -15.76
C LEU A 230 -17.95 1.72 -16.62
N ASN A 231 -18.46 2.85 -17.09
CA ASN A 231 -19.60 2.89 -18.00
C ASN A 231 -19.25 2.24 -19.36
N SER A 232 -18.09 2.53 -19.94
CA SER A 232 -17.62 1.92 -21.20
C SER A 232 -17.50 0.39 -21.11
N ARG A 233 -16.85 -0.14 -20.06
CA ARG A 233 -16.71 -1.58 -19.83
C ARG A 233 -18.06 -2.25 -19.58
N ARG A 234 -18.95 -1.64 -18.79
CA ARG A 234 -20.34 -2.14 -18.61
C ARG A 234 -21.09 -2.21 -19.94
N SER A 235 -20.95 -1.20 -20.80
CA SER A 235 -21.53 -1.22 -22.14
C SER A 235 -20.93 -2.31 -23.03
N ALA A 236 -19.61 -2.52 -23.00
CA ALA A 236 -18.94 -3.56 -23.79
C ALA A 236 -19.36 -4.97 -23.36
N VAL A 237 -19.42 -5.25 -22.06
CA VAL A 237 -19.90 -6.52 -21.51
C VAL A 237 -21.37 -6.75 -21.85
N ALA A 238 -22.23 -5.74 -21.65
CA ALA A 238 -23.65 -5.84 -22.03
C ALA A 238 -23.83 -6.12 -23.54
N THR A 239 -22.97 -5.56 -24.39
CA THR A 239 -22.98 -5.81 -25.84
C THR A 239 -22.51 -7.23 -26.16
N ALA A 240 -21.51 -7.75 -25.46
CA ALA A 240 -21.03 -9.12 -25.62
C ALA A 240 -22.07 -10.15 -25.16
N ASP A 241 -22.72 -9.90 -24.02
CA ASP A 241 -23.80 -10.75 -23.50
C ASP A 241 -25.03 -10.74 -24.42
N ALA A 242 -25.39 -9.58 -24.97
CA ALA A 242 -26.47 -9.48 -25.95
C ALA A 242 -26.17 -10.28 -27.23
N LYS A 243 -24.93 -10.21 -27.73
CA LYS A 243 -24.49 -11.01 -28.89
C LYS A 243 -24.46 -12.51 -28.60
N ALA A 244 -24.05 -12.90 -27.38
CA ALA A 244 -24.05 -14.29 -26.95
C ALA A 244 -25.48 -14.84 -26.83
N ALA A 245 -26.42 -14.05 -26.28
CA ALA A 245 -27.83 -14.40 -26.21
C ALA A 245 -28.47 -14.55 -27.60
N GLU A 246 -28.21 -13.61 -28.51
CA GLU A 246 -28.72 -13.69 -29.90
C GLU A 246 -28.16 -14.91 -30.64
N SER A 247 -26.88 -15.26 -30.42
CA SER A 247 -26.26 -16.47 -30.97
C SER A 247 -26.92 -17.74 -30.42
N GLN A 248 -27.19 -17.80 -29.12
CA GLN A 248 -27.90 -18.92 -28.51
C GLN A 248 -29.33 -19.06 -29.04
N ASP A 249 -30.06 -17.95 -29.23
CA ASP A 249 -31.39 -17.97 -29.83
C ASP A 249 -31.38 -18.42 -31.29
N ARG A 250 -30.37 -18.01 -32.08
CA ARG A 250 -30.19 -18.52 -33.45
C ARG A 250 -29.90 -20.02 -33.49
N ILE A 251 -29.08 -20.53 -32.56
CA ILE A 251 -28.80 -21.97 -32.42
C ILE A 251 -30.07 -22.73 -32.00
N ARG A 252 -30.90 -22.13 -31.14
CA ARG A 252 -32.16 -22.73 -30.69
C ARG A 252 -33.21 -22.76 -31.81
N ALA A 253 -33.30 -21.70 -32.61
CA ALA A 253 -34.19 -21.59 -33.77
C ALA A 253 -33.78 -22.51 -34.94
N THR A 254 -32.48 -22.76 -35.13
CA THR A 254 -32.01 -23.77 -36.10
C THR A 254 -32.27 -25.20 -35.63
N ARG A 255 -32.12 -25.47 -34.33
CA ARG A 255 -32.49 -26.78 -33.73
C ARG A 255 -34.00 -27.05 -33.69
N SER A 256 -34.86 -26.02 -33.64
CA SER A 256 -36.31 -26.21 -33.73
C SER A 256 -36.79 -26.45 -35.17
N ARG A 257 -36.03 -25.99 -36.18
CA ARG A 257 -36.32 -26.26 -37.60
C ARG A 257 -35.79 -27.62 -38.08
N SER A 258 -34.84 -28.24 -37.37
CA SER A 258 -34.30 -29.56 -37.70
C SER A 258 -34.98 -30.71 -36.95
N ARG A 259 -36.16 -30.49 -36.33
CA ARG A 259 -36.81 -31.45 -35.43
C ARG A 259 -38.16 -31.96 -35.93
N THR A 260 -38.31 -32.07 -37.25
CA THR A 260 -39.41 -32.82 -37.88
C THR A 260 -39.04 -34.26 -38.26
N ASP A 261 -37.83 -34.73 -38.00
CA ASP A 261 -37.49 -36.15 -38.18
C ASP A 261 -36.49 -36.64 -37.14
N ALA A 262 -36.61 -37.92 -36.80
CA ALA A 262 -35.79 -38.74 -35.90
C ALA A 262 -36.21 -38.79 -34.41
N SER A 263 -36.99 -39.84 -34.14
CA SER A 263 -37.18 -40.50 -32.85
C SER A 263 -35.94 -41.31 -32.40
N SER A 264 -35.85 -41.50 -31.08
CA SER A 264 -35.06 -42.49 -30.32
C SER A 264 -33.60 -42.15 -30.00
N GLY A 265 -33.21 -42.31 -28.72
CA GLY A 265 -31.81 -42.44 -28.32
C GLY A 265 -31.35 -41.68 -27.07
N SER A 266 -31.49 -42.34 -25.91
CA SER A 266 -30.57 -42.43 -24.76
C SER A 266 -29.83 -41.22 -24.14
N ALA A 267 -29.69 -41.34 -22.82
CA ALA A 267 -29.14 -40.40 -21.86
C ALA A 267 -27.62 -40.14 -21.97
N ASN A 268 -27.22 -38.87 -21.81
CA ASN A 268 -26.12 -38.47 -20.92
C ASN A 268 -26.07 -36.93 -20.81
N GLY A 269 -26.69 -36.40 -19.74
CA GLY A 269 -26.66 -34.97 -19.42
C GLY A 269 -25.39 -34.61 -18.65
N ARG A 270 -24.37 -34.09 -19.34
CA ARG A 270 -23.31 -33.31 -18.69
C ARG A 270 -23.77 -31.86 -18.60
N SER A 271 -24.15 -31.40 -17.41
CA SER A 271 -24.37 -29.98 -17.16
C SER A 271 -23.03 -29.26 -17.18
N SER A 272 -22.79 -28.43 -18.19
CA SER A 272 -21.77 -27.39 -18.13
C SER A 272 -22.24 -26.32 -17.15
N LYS A 273 -21.87 -26.47 -15.87
CA LYS A 273 -22.00 -25.38 -14.89
C LYS A 273 -21.01 -24.29 -15.29
N SER A 274 -21.50 -23.34 -16.07
CA SER A 274 -20.99 -21.97 -16.12
C SER A 274 -20.86 -21.48 -14.68
N ARG A 275 -19.63 -21.47 -14.15
CA ARG A 275 -19.32 -20.86 -12.86
C ARG A 275 -19.36 -19.35 -13.07
N SER A 276 -20.54 -18.75 -12.87
CA SER A 276 -20.61 -17.34 -12.51
C SER A 276 -19.93 -17.20 -11.15
N ARG A 277 -18.67 -16.75 -11.13
CA ARG A 277 -18.03 -16.33 -9.88
C ARG A 277 -18.83 -15.14 -9.34
N SER A 278 -19.42 -15.29 -8.16
CA SER A 278 -20.01 -14.16 -7.45
C SER A 278 -18.88 -13.22 -7.03
N ARG A 279 -18.69 -12.12 -7.78
CA ARG A 279 -17.90 -10.98 -7.33
C ARG A 279 -18.72 -10.26 -6.26
N SER A 280 -18.43 -10.53 -5.00
CA SER A 280 -19.08 -9.82 -3.89
C SER A 280 -18.23 -9.94 -2.62
N GLY A 281 -17.06 -9.29 -2.62
CA GLY A 281 -16.67 -8.59 -1.40
C GLY A 281 -17.69 -7.46 -1.16
N PRO A 282 -18.04 -7.13 0.10
CA PRO A 282 -18.88 -5.97 0.35
C PRO A 282 -18.18 -4.72 -0.23
N MET A 283 -18.94 -3.86 -0.91
CA MET A 283 -18.41 -2.55 -1.35
C MET A 283 -17.84 -1.84 -0.11
N GLY A 284 -16.56 -1.45 -0.18
CA GLY A 284 -15.88 -0.79 0.94
C GLY A 284 -15.05 -1.69 1.87
N SER A 285 -14.71 -2.94 1.48
CA SER A 285 -13.68 -3.71 2.19
C SER A 285 -12.28 -3.48 1.61
N MET A 286 -11.25 -3.65 2.45
CA MET A 286 -9.85 -3.69 2.01
C MET A 286 -9.62 -4.72 0.88
N PRO A 287 -8.76 -4.42 -0.10
CA PRO A 287 -8.41 -5.35 -1.18
C PRO A 287 -7.65 -6.57 -0.65
N ASP A 288 -7.71 -7.69 -1.38
CA ASP A 288 -6.81 -8.82 -1.11
C ASP A 288 -5.37 -8.45 -1.52
N LEU A 289 -4.39 -8.84 -0.71
CA LEU A 289 -2.99 -8.49 -0.95
C LEU A 289 -2.25 -9.54 -1.78
N MET A 290 -1.31 -9.06 -2.59
CA MET A 290 -0.09 -9.78 -2.95
C MET A 290 1.08 -8.97 -2.37
N ILE A 291 2.00 -9.62 -1.64
CA ILE A 291 3.14 -8.93 -1.01
C ILE A 291 4.43 -9.48 -1.61
N MET A 292 5.29 -8.58 -2.10
CA MET A 292 6.60 -8.91 -2.64
C MET A 292 7.71 -8.19 -1.85
N GLY A 293 8.51 -8.97 -1.13
CA GLY A 293 9.72 -8.53 -0.46
C GLY A 293 10.92 -8.47 -1.39
N MET A 294 11.69 -7.39 -1.31
CA MET A 294 12.93 -7.20 -2.07
C MET A 294 14.08 -8.03 -1.48
N PRO A 295 15.02 -8.54 -2.31
CA PRO A 295 16.17 -9.29 -1.81
C PRO A 295 17.16 -8.38 -1.07
N SER A 296 17.86 -8.92 -0.07
CA SER A 296 18.78 -8.11 0.74
C SER A 296 20.01 -7.63 -0.03
N ARG A 297 20.41 -8.30 -1.14
CA ARG A 297 21.48 -7.81 -2.04
C ARG A 297 21.26 -6.37 -2.51
N ARG A 298 20.02 -5.87 -2.52
CA ARG A 298 19.74 -4.47 -2.87
C ARG A 298 20.49 -3.45 -1.98
N TYR A 299 20.90 -3.80 -0.75
CA TYR A 299 21.68 -2.89 0.11
C TYR A 299 23.02 -2.48 -0.52
N GLU A 300 23.62 -3.38 -1.31
CA GLU A 300 24.94 -3.19 -1.90
C GLU A 300 24.88 -3.04 -3.43
N HIS A 301 23.83 -3.61 -4.05
CA HIS A 301 23.75 -3.79 -5.49
C HIS A 301 22.61 -2.99 -6.17
N ALA A 302 21.91 -2.10 -5.45
CA ALA A 302 20.77 -1.34 -5.98
C ALA A 302 21.00 -0.74 -7.38
N ALA A 303 22.13 -0.06 -7.60
CA ALA A 303 22.46 0.55 -8.90
C ALA A 303 22.67 -0.50 -10.01
N THR A 304 23.32 -1.62 -9.70
CA THR A 304 23.56 -2.71 -10.66
C THR A 304 22.31 -3.55 -10.95
N MET A 305 21.28 -3.45 -10.10
CA MET A 305 20.02 -4.16 -10.28
C MET A 305 19.06 -3.48 -11.27
N VAL A 306 19.36 -2.28 -11.79
CA VAL A 306 18.43 -1.51 -12.63
C VAL A 306 17.82 -2.32 -13.77
N SER A 307 18.64 -3.06 -14.54
CA SER A 307 18.14 -3.86 -15.67
C SER A 307 17.21 -4.99 -15.22
N GLU A 308 17.52 -5.65 -14.10
CA GLU A 308 16.69 -6.71 -13.53
C GLU A 308 15.35 -6.13 -13.05
N LEU A 309 15.39 -5.01 -12.34
CA LEU A 309 14.22 -4.35 -11.77
C LEU A 309 13.26 -3.83 -12.85
N LEU A 310 13.79 -3.25 -13.94
CA LEU A 310 12.98 -2.86 -15.09
C LEU A 310 12.31 -4.08 -15.75
N THR A 311 13.04 -5.18 -15.90
CA THR A 311 12.50 -6.42 -16.47
C THR A 311 11.40 -6.99 -15.58
N LEU A 312 11.60 -7.00 -14.26
CA LEU A 312 10.58 -7.39 -13.30
C LEU A 312 9.33 -6.49 -13.41
N GLY A 313 9.50 -5.18 -13.55
CA GLY A 313 8.38 -4.26 -13.80
C GLY A 313 7.60 -4.58 -15.07
N HIS A 314 8.29 -4.90 -16.15
CA HIS A 314 7.65 -5.34 -17.41
C HIS A 314 6.86 -6.64 -17.23
N ASP A 315 7.42 -7.62 -16.52
CA ASP A 315 6.77 -8.91 -16.28
C ASP A 315 5.57 -8.79 -15.35
N LEU A 316 5.66 -7.89 -14.35
CA LEU A 316 4.52 -7.52 -13.51
C LEU A 316 3.39 -6.92 -14.36
N PHE A 317 3.68 -5.95 -15.23
CA PHE A 317 2.67 -5.40 -16.13
C PHE A 317 2.02 -6.50 -16.97
N ARG A 318 2.82 -7.35 -17.62
CA ARG A 318 2.33 -8.44 -18.47
C ARG A 318 1.41 -9.42 -17.72
N PHE A 319 1.66 -9.64 -16.43
CA PHE A 319 0.82 -10.50 -15.60
C PHE A 319 -0.46 -9.80 -15.13
N LEU A 320 -0.35 -8.54 -14.70
CA LEU A 320 -1.43 -7.80 -14.04
C LEU A 320 -2.44 -7.22 -15.03
N ASP A 321 -1.97 -6.70 -16.17
CA ASP A 321 -2.79 -5.98 -17.15
C ASP A 321 -3.97 -6.82 -17.72
N PRO A 322 -3.80 -8.12 -18.03
CA PRO A 322 -4.90 -8.95 -18.54
C PRO A 322 -5.91 -9.42 -17.48
N LEU A 323 -5.73 -9.06 -16.20
CA LEU A 323 -6.62 -9.46 -15.12
C LEU A 323 -7.93 -8.65 -15.17
N ASP A 324 -9.04 -9.29 -14.79
CA ASP A 324 -10.36 -8.63 -14.75
C ASP A 324 -10.53 -7.78 -13.48
N GLU A 325 -9.65 -7.98 -12.50
CA GLU A 325 -9.59 -7.30 -11.22
C GLU A 325 -9.13 -5.84 -11.36
N ARG A 326 -9.68 -4.95 -10.52
CA ARG A 326 -9.09 -3.61 -10.32
C ARG A 326 -7.87 -3.75 -9.41
N ILE A 327 -6.71 -3.35 -9.91
CA ILE A 327 -5.43 -3.58 -9.23
C ILE A 327 -4.84 -2.24 -8.81
N ALA A 328 -4.50 -2.12 -7.53
CA ALA A 328 -3.64 -1.08 -7.02
C ALA A 328 -2.23 -1.64 -6.79
N ILE A 329 -1.19 -0.84 -7.04
CA ILE A 329 0.19 -1.20 -6.74
C ILE A 329 0.73 -0.16 -5.77
N VAL A 330 1.21 -0.61 -4.62
CA VAL A 330 1.81 0.24 -3.61
C VAL A 330 3.29 -0.08 -3.54
N VAL A 331 4.11 0.89 -3.95
CA VAL A 331 5.53 0.86 -3.69
C VAL A 331 5.80 1.52 -2.34
N SER A 332 6.16 0.70 -1.35
CA SER A 332 6.61 1.17 -0.05
C SER A 332 8.06 1.66 -0.19
N ALA A 333 8.30 2.97 -0.07
CA ALA A 333 9.60 3.55 -0.40
C ALA A 333 9.87 4.86 0.35
N ASP A 334 10.93 4.85 1.16
CA ASP A 334 11.61 6.07 1.62
C ASP A 334 12.76 6.41 0.67
N LEU A 335 13.10 7.69 0.57
CA LEU A 335 14.15 8.21 -0.30
C LEU A 335 15.54 8.12 0.37
N ALA A 336 16.41 9.12 0.24
CA ALA A 336 17.75 9.10 0.84
C ALA A 336 17.68 9.03 2.37
N HIS A 337 18.67 8.36 3.01
CA HIS A 337 18.79 8.20 4.46
C HIS A 337 19.99 8.94 5.05
N THR A 338 20.59 9.86 4.29
CA THR A 338 21.82 10.57 4.65
C THR A 338 21.64 12.08 4.73
N TRP A 339 20.49 12.54 5.25
CA TRP A 339 20.16 13.96 5.41
C TRP A 339 20.66 14.60 6.71
N ASP A 340 21.10 13.81 7.69
CA ASP A 340 21.47 14.32 9.02
C ASP A 340 22.82 13.74 9.47
N PRO A 341 23.82 14.58 9.84
CA PRO A 341 25.12 14.10 10.30
C PRO A 341 25.04 13.30 11.60
N HIS A 342 23.97 13.46 12.37
CA HIS A 342 23.70 12.69 13.59
C HIS A 342 22.75 11.51 13.35
N GLY A 343 22.26 11.32 12.11
CA GLY A 343 21.48 10.16 11.72
C GLY A 343 22.33 8.88 11.69
N PRO A 344 21.69 7.70 11.66
CA PRO A 344 22.37 6.41 11.69
C PRO A 344 23.32 6.16 10.51
N TYR A 345 23.17 6.92 9.41
CA TYR A 345 24.00 6.81 8.21
C TYR A 345 24.86 8.06 7.94
N GLY A 346 24.84 9.04 8.86
CA GLY A 346 25.52 10.32 8.70
C GLY A 346 24.96 11.18 7.56
N TRP A 347 25.67 12.25 7.22
CA TRP A 347 25.28 13.18 6.15
C TRP A 347 26.03 12.89 4.85
N SER A 348 25.34 13.00 3.71
CA SER A 348 25.95 13.01 2.38
C SER A 348 25.21 13.97 1.44
N ALA A 349 25.96 14.73 0.63
CA ALA A 349 25.41 15.53 -0.46
C ALA A 349 24.68 14.70 -1.54
N ALA A 350 24.88 13.37 -1.55
CA ALA A 350 24.13 12.47 -2.42
C ALA A 350 22.64 12.40 -2.05
N ALA A 351 22.26 12.71 -0.80
CA ALA A 351 20.86 12.71 -0.39
C ALA A 351 20.02 13.71 -1.20
N GLU A 352 20.51 14.95 -1.32
CA GLU A 352 19.86 15.99 -2.11
C GLU A 352 19.75 15.61 -3.58
N LYS A 353 20.83 15.07 -4.17
CA LYS A 353 20.85 14.65 -5.58
C LYS A 353 19.86 13.51 -5.85
N PHE A 354 19.81 12.53 -4.95
CA PHE A 354 18.91 11.39 -5.07
C PHE A 354 17.45 11.82 -4.95
N ASP A 355 17.10 12.56 -3.90
CA ASP A 355 15.73 12.98 -3.63
C ASP A 355 15.22 13.92 -4.73
N ALA A 356 16.04 14.87 -5.20
CA ALA A 356 15.67 15.76 -6.28
C ALA A 356 15.41 15.00 -7.60
N ALA A 357 16.23 14.00 -7.91
CA ALA A 357 16.05 13.16 -9.09
C ALA A 357 14.80 12.28 -9.00
N ALA A 358 14.52 11.69 -7.83
CA ALA A 358 13.31 10.92 -7.60
C ALA A 358 12.03 11.80 -7.67
N ALA A 359 12.09 13.01 -7.12
CA ALA A 359 10.98 13.98 -7.19
C ALA A 359 10.73 14.47 -8.62
N LEU A 360 11.80 14.74 -9.39
CA LEU A 360 11.71 15.11 -10.80
C LEU A 360 11.07 13.99 -11.62
N TRP A 361 11.53 12.75 -11.41
CA TRP A 361 10.92 11.57 -12.01
C TRP A 361 9.42 11.46 -11.69
N ALA A 362 9.04 11.56 -10.42
CA ALA A 362 7.64 11.40 -10.02
C ALA A 362 6.74 12.53 -10.52
N ARG A 363 7.27 13.76 -10.64
CA ARG A 363 6.51 14.93 -11.08
C ARG A 363 6.40 15.03 -12.61
N GLU A 364 7.48 14.73 -13.32
CA GLU A 364 7.59 15.00 -14.77
C GLU A 364 7.72 13.73 -15.61
N MET A 365 7.68 12.55 -14.98
CA MET A 365 7.96 11.27 -15.63
C MET A 365 9.34 11.24 -16.31
N ASP A 366 10.31 11.98 -15.78
CA ASP A 366 11.68 11.98 -16.29
C ASP A 366 12.37 10.65 -15.93
N ARG A 367 12.34 9.74 -16.91
CA ARG A 367 12.94 8.41 -16.83
C ARG A 367 14.44 8.46 -16.58
N GLU A 368 15.15 9.44 -17.14
CA GLU A 368 16.60 9.57 -16.97
C GLU A 368 16.95 10.08 -15.57
N ALA A 369 16.14 10.97 -15.00
CA ALA A 369 16.31 11.41 -13.63
C ALA A 369 16.35 10.20 -12.67
N LEU A 370 15.43 9.25 -12.80
CA LEU A 370 15.46 8.03 -11.98
C LEU A 370 16.61 7.08 -12.35
N LEU A 371 16.68 6.66 -13.63
CA LEU A 371 17.53 5.53 -14.00
C LEU A 371 19.01 5.87 -14.13
N ARG A 372 19.35 7.15 -14.18
CA ARG A 372 20.72 7.63 -14.32
C ARG A 372 21.15 8.47 -13.13
N ASP A 373 20.37 9.50 -12.78
CA ASP A 373 20.83 10.49 -11.81
C ASP A 373 20.60 10.00 -10.38
N ALA A 374 19.41 9.46 -10.06
CA ALA A 374 19.17 8.77 -8.79
C ALA A 374 20.00 7.49 -8.67
N ALA A 375 20.14 6.71 -9.76
CA ALA A 375 20.97 5.50 -9.79
C ALA A 375 22.44 5.77 -9.45
N ARG A 376 23.00 6.92 -9.87
CA ARG A 376 24.37 7.32 -9.51
C ARG A 376 24.51 7.70 -8.03
N ALA A 377 23.48 8.32 -7.46
CA ALA A 377 23.50 8.80 -6.08
C ALA A 377 23.13 7.72 -5.05
N VAL A 378 22.40 6.66 -5.45
CA VAL A 378 21.77 5.69 -4.52
C VAL A 378 22.73 5.06 -3.52
N GLY A 379 23.96 4.74 -3.92
CA GLY A 379 24.95 4.08 -3.07
C GLY A 379 25.36 4.90 -1.85
N GLU A 380 25.48 6.22 -2.01
CA GLU A 380 25.80 7.19 -0.95
C GLU A 380 24.54 7.76 -0.29
N ALA A 381 23.43 7.84 -1.02
CA ALA A 381 22.14 8.25 -0.48
C ALA A 381 21.51 7.20 0.44
N LYS A 382 21.91 5.92 0.32
CA LYS A 382 21.40 4.79 1.11
C LYS A 382 19.88 4.62 1.05
N SER A 383 19.27 4.95 -0.08
CA SER A 383 17.81 4.83 -0.25
C SER A 383 17.37 3.37 -0.30
N CYS A 384 16.41 3.01 0.55
CA CYS A 384 15.74 1.71 0.51
C CYS A 384 14.66 1.65 -0.59
N GLY A 385 14.12 2.79 -1.01
CA GLY A 385 13.03 2.88 -1.97
C GLY A 385 13.45 2.73 -3.43
N PHE A 386 14.72 3.02 -3.78
CA PHE A 386 15.18 3.02 -5.17
C PHE A 386 14.80 1.76 -5.97
N PRO A 387 15.00 0.52 -5.47
CA PRO A 387 14.65 -0.67 -6.24
C PRO A 387 13.15 -0.73 -6.60
N GLY A 388 12.28 -0.37 -5.67
CA GLY A 388 10.83 -0.33 -5.88
C GLY A 388 10.42 0.73 -6.90
N LEU A 389 11.06 1.91 -6.87
CA LEU A 389 10.82 2.96 -7.86
C LEU A 389 11.22 2.52 -9.28
N VAL A 390 12.34 1.80 -9.43
CA VAL A 390 12.78 1.27 -10.73
C VAL A 390 11.83 0.18 -11.25
N ILE A 391 11.32 -0.70 -10.38
CA ILE A 391 10.28 -1.67 -10.76
C ILE A 391 9.03 -0.95 -11.28
N LEU A 392 8.61 0.10 -10.58
CA LEU A 392 7.47 0.91 -11.01
C LEU A 392 7.73 1.61 -12.35
N GLN A 393 8.94 2.13 -12.59
CA GLN A 393 9.30 2.65 -13.92
C GLN A 393 9.22 1.57 -15.00
N GLY A 394 9.69 0.35 -14.74
CA GLY A 394 9.56 -0.76 -15.68
C GLY A 394 8.11 -1.09 -16.01
N LEU A 395 7.22 -1.03 -15.02
CA LEU A 395 5.79 -1.19 -15.26
C LEU A 395 5.22 -0.04 -16.10
N ILE A 396 5.59 1.20 -15.79
CA ILE A 396 5.17 2.39 -16.53
C ILE A 396 5.71 2.41 -17.96
N ASP A 397 6.89 1.84 -18.24
CA ASP A 397 7.45 1.69 -19.59
C ASP A 397 6.52 0.88 -20.53
N LYS A 398 5.52 0.15 -20.01
CA LYS A 398 4.49 -0.56 -20.79
C LYS A 398 3.20 0.21 -20.99
N VAL A 399 3.04 1.33 -20.30
CA VAL A 399 1.86 2.19 -20.38
C VAL A 399 2.04 3.16 -21.54
N LYS A 400 0.99 3.35 -22.35
CA LYS A 400 1.03 4.39 -23.38
C LYS A 400 1.08 5.78 -22.70
N PRO A 401 1.97 6.69 -23.14
CA PRO A 401 2.12 8.00 -22.50
C PRO A 401 0.81 8.79 -22.34
N ASP A 402 -0.08 8.73 -23.34
CA ASP A 402 -1.37 9.43 -23.32
C ASP A 402 -2.35 8.89 -22.27
N ASN A 403 -2.11 7.67 -21.77
CA ASN A 403 -2.92 7.04 -20.73
C ASN A 403 -2.37 7.26 -19.32
N LEU A 404 -1.16 7.82 -19.17
CA LEU A 404 -0.51 8.00 -17.88
C LEU A 404 -0.82 9.37 -17.29
N HIS A 405 -1.33 9.37 -16.07
CA HIS A 405 -1.50 10.54 -15.25
C HIS A 405 -0.70 10.38 -13.96
N ASN A 406 0.20 11.32 -13.70
CA ASN A 406 0.99 11.30 -12.48
C ASN A 406 0.78 12.58 -11.68
N ILE A 407 0.81 12.46 -10.36
CA ILE A 407 0.85 13.59 -9.43
C ILE A 407 1.78 13.25 -8.28
N MET A 408 2.75 14.13 -8.03
CA MET A 408 3.51 14.11 -6.80
C MET A 408 2.72 14.88 -5.74
N LEU A 409 2.20 14.18 -4.74
CA LEU A 409 1.39 14.77 -3.67
C LEU A 409 2.26 15.57 -2.71
N GLU A 410 3.39 15.00 -2.31
CA GLU A 410 4.34 15.63 -1.40
C GLU A 410 5.72 14.95 -1.50
N CYS A 411 6.79 15.72 -1.27
CA CYS A 411 8.15 15.20 -1.15
C CYS A 411 8.93 16.05 -0.14
N GLY A 412 9.56 15.42 0.85
CA GLY A 412 10.32 16.13 1.87
C GLY A 412 11.11 15.21 2.79
N HIS A 413 11.96 15.79 3.63
CA HIS A 413 12.85 15.06 4.54
C HIS A 413 12.68 15.58 5.99
N PRO A 414 11.62 15.15 6.71
CA PRO A 414 11.37 15.64 8.06
C PRO A 414 12.43 15.19 9.08
N SER A 415 13.31 14.24 8.75
CA SER A 415 14.42 13.84 9.62
C SER A 415 15.68 13.50 8.83
N TYR A 416 16.43 12.47 9.23
CA TYR A 416 17.63 11.98 8.56
C TYR A 416 17.33 11.26 7.23
N TYR A 417 16.05 11.00 6.92
CA TYR A 417 15.62 10.38 5.68
C TYR A 417 14.52 11.18 4.96
N GLY A 418 14.56 11.11 3.63
CA GLY A 418 13.59 11.67 2.71
C GLY A 418 12.43 10.74 2.46
N MET A 419 11.29 11.31 2.07
CA MET A 419 10.04 10.60 1.82
C MET A 419 9.29 11.28 0.67
N MET A 420 8.52 10.49 -0.07
CA MET A 420 7.67 10.98 -1.15
C MET A 420 6.37 10.18 -1.23
N ALA A 421 5.28 10.89 -1.39
CA ALA A 421 3.98 10.35 -1.77
C ALA A 421 3.64 10.84 -3.17
N ALA A 422 3.37 9.91 -4.07
CA ALA A 422 3.01 10.18 -5.46
C ALA A 422 2.00 9.13 -5.93
N ILE A 423 1.14 9.52 -6.86
CA ILE A 423 0.15 8.66 -7.51
C ILE A 423 0.44 8.64 -9.00
N PHE A 424 0.36 7.44 -9.57
CA PHE A 424 0.41 7.18 -11.00
C PHE A 424 -0.85 6.40 -11.34
N ASP A 425 -1.69 6.97 -12.18
CA ASP A 425 -2.93 6.38 -12.66
C ASP A 425 -2.80 6.17 -14.16
N PHE A 426 -3.16 4.98 -14.62
CA PHE A 426 -3.23 4.71 -16.04
C PHE A 426 -4.20 3.60 -16.35
N GLN A 427 -4.62 3.57 -17.60
CA GLN A 427 -5.39 2.46 -18.15
C GLN A 427 -4.49 1.45 -18.85
N GLY A 428 -4.67 0.20 -18.46
CA GLY A 428 -4.33 -0.95 -19.30
C GLY A 428 -5.13 -0.92 -20.59
N ASP A 429 -4.43 -0.83 -21.72
CA ASP A 429 -5.00 -1.09 -23.03
C ASP A 429 -4.82 -2.58 -23.33
N ALA A 430 -5.84 -3.39 -23.02
CA ALA A 430 -5.89 -4.77 -23.50
C ALA A 430 -6.00 -4.85 -25.02
#